data_AF-A0A9N8ZII4-F1
#
_entry.id   AF-A0A9N8ZII4-F1
#
_cell.length_a   1.000
_cell.length_b   1.000
_cell.length_c   1.000
_cell.angle_alpha   90.00
_cell.angle_beta   90.00
_cell.angle_gamma   90.00
#
_symmetry.space_group_name_H-M   'P 1'
#
loop_
_entity.id
_entity.type
_entity.pdbx_description
1 polymer ?
#
loop_
_entity_poly.entity_id
_entity_poly.type
_entity_poly.pdbx_seq_one_letter_code
_entity_poly.pdbx_strand_id
1 'polypeptide(L)'
;RELSVREWEEWLKNVEEELKVLQSPQEIVDMGAKREASTELEDQSDIQDMDIDMLSKEAEETPQTSLHMELTKLQITRRYYTDAVCFIHQIHTAILTLCQLLVSMIKSEILEAIDFFVTAYTYKMEFAGEGLKKMLHLIWTKDNNDEGKGIRKRLIESYRKLYFDFDISIFDKENVYIITRNLISLMFNATLAELTSLE
;
A
#
# COMPACT_ATOMS: atom_id res chain seq x y z
N ARG A 1 -6.31 -3.90 -5.17
CA ARG A 1 -5.17 -4.80 -4.87
C ARG A 1 -4.86 -4.63 -3.40
N GLU A 2 -4.77 -5.73 -2.67
CA GLU A 2 -4.57 -5.73 -1.21
C GLU A 2 -3.15 -5.25 -0.90
N LEU A 3 -3.00 -4.40 0.11
CA LEU A 3 -1.70 -3.86 0.55
C LEU A 3 -1.14 -4.67 1.73
N SER A 4 -1.16 -6.00 1.64
CA SER A 4 -0.64 -6.88 2.68
C SER A 4 0.89 -6.81 2.71
N VAL A 5 1.47 -6.22 3.76
CA VAL A 5 2.92 -5.99 3.88
C VAL A 5 3.72 -7.28 3.63
N ARG A 6 3.20 -8.40 4.12
CA ARG A 6 3.83 -9.72 4.02
C ARG A 6 3.94 -10.22 2.58
N GLU A 7 2.92 -9.97 1.77
CA GLU A 7 2.92 -10.37 0.35
C GLU A 7 3.92 -9.54 -0.45
N TRP A 8 4.04 -8.24 -0.13
CA TRP A 8 5.00 -7.35 -0.78
C TRP A 8 6.45 -7.67 -0.38
N GLU A 9 6.69 -8.05 0.87
CA GLU A 9 7.99 -8.53 1.34
C GLU A 9 8.38 -9.88 0.71
N GLU A 10 7.41 -10.79 0.55
CA GLU A 10 7.63 -12.08 -0.10
C GLU A 10 7.92 -11.91 -1.60
N TRP A 11 7.20 -11.01 -2.29
CA TRP A 11 7.49 -10.66 -3.69
C TRP A 11 8.85 -9.99 -3.86
N LEU A 12 9.23 -9.09 -2.94
CA LEU A 12 10.55 -8.48 -2.96
C LEU A 12 11.65 -9.53 -2.79
N LYS A 13 11.48 -10.47 -1.86
CA LYS A 13 12.42 -11.56 -1.64
C LYS A 13 12.55 -12.48 -2.86
N ASN A 14 11.45 -12.85 -3.51
CA ASN A 14 11.48 -13.67 -4.72
C ASN A 14 12.22 -12.96 -5.87
N VAL A 15 11.99 -11.66 -6.05
CA VAL A 15 12.69 -10.87 -7.09
C VAL A 15 14.17 -10.71 -6.76
N GLU A 16 14.54 -10.55 -5.49
CA GLU A 16 15.95 -10.52 -5.07
C GLU A 16 16.65 -11.86 -5.29
N GLU A 17 15.95 -12.98 -5.06
CA GLU A 17 16.46 -14.32 -5.34
C GLU A 17 16.66 -14.53 -6.85
N GLU A 18 15.71 -14.15 -7.70
CA GLU A 18 15.84 -14.21 -9.16
C GLU A 18 17.00 -13.34 -9.67
N LEU A 19 17.16 -12.13 -9.12
CA LEU A 19 18.24 -11.22 -9.50
C LEU A 19 19.61 -11.78 -9.08
N LYS A 20 19.70 -12.43 -7.91
CA LYS A 20 20.91 -13.12 -7.45
C LYS A 20 21.27 -14.32 -8.32
N VAL A 21 20.27 -15.07 -8.80
CA VAL A 21 20.45 -16.20 -9.72
C VAL A 21 20.90 -15.74 -11.11
N LEU A 22 20.59 -14.52 -11.54
CA LEU A 22 21.03 -13.96 -12.83
C LEU A 22 22.39 -13.24 -12.74
N GLN A 23 22.73 -12.66 -11.59
CA GLN A 23 24.06 -12.08 -11.34
C GLN A 23 25.15 -13.15 -11.17
N SER A 24 24.84 -14.29 -10.56
CA SER A 24 25.81 -15.37 -10.33
C SER A 24 26.40 -16.01 -11.61
N PRO A 25 25.63 -16.20 -12.71
CA PRO A 25 26.18 -16.56 -14.03
C PRO A 25 27.05 -15.47 -14.66
N GLN A 26 26.84 -14.20 -14.32
CA GLN A 26 27.56 -13.06 -14.90
C GLN A 26 28.95 -12.87 -14.27
N GLU A 27 29.09 -13.11 -12.95
CA GLU A 27 30.39 -13.05 -12.27
C GLU A 27 31.40 -14.08 -12.82
N ILE A 28 30.92 -15.23 -13.31
CA ILE A 28 31.77 -16.26 -13.95
C ILE A 28 32.29 -15.80 -15.32
N VAL A 29 31.51 -14.99 -16.05
CA VAL A 29 31.91 -14.45 -17.36
C VAL A 29 32.82 -13.21 -17.20
N ASP A 30 32.56 -12.36 -16.20
CA ASP A 30 33.34 -11.14 -15.95
C ASP A 30 34.72 -11.42 -15.30
N MET A 31 34.85 -12.49 -14.50
CA MET A 31 36.16 -12.97 -14.01
C MET A 31 37.03 -13.60 -15.11
N GLY A 32 36.45 -14.01 -16.24
CA GLY A 32 37.18 -14.50 -17.40
C GLY A 32 37.82 -13.38 -18.23
N ALA A 33 37.20 -12.19 -18.26
CA ALA A 33 37.65 -11.04 -19.05
C ALA A 33 38.62 -10.11 -18.28
N LYS A 34 38.55 -10.05 -16.95
CA LYS A 34 39.36 -9.15 -16.12
C LYS A 34 40.84 -9.53 -15.92
N ARG A 35 41.33 -10.64 -16.49
CA ARG A 35 42.75 -11.01 -16.41
C ARG A 35 43.67 -10.30 -17.41
N GLU A 36 43.13 -9.52 -18.35
CA GLU A 36 43.91 -8.80 -19.36
C GLU A 36 43.55 -7.30 -19.45
N ALA A 37 43.38 -6.60 -18.33
CA ALA A 37 43.36 -5.13 -18.34
C ALA A 37 43.61 -4.55 -16.95
N SER A 38 44.83 -4.68 -16.44
CA SER A 38 45.34 -3.79 -15.41
C SER A 38 45.92 -2.56 -16.09
N THR A 39 45.33 -1.35 -15.92
CA THR A 39 46.00 -0.02 -15.93
C THR A 39 44.97 1.10 -15.62
N GLU A 40 45.20 1.79 -14.50
CA GLU A 40 44.93 3.22 -14.19
C GLU A 40 43.51 3.80 -13.84
N LEU A 41 43.40 4.20 -12.56
CA LEU A 41 43.06 5.53 -11.96
C LEU A 41 41.72 6.24 -12.24
N GLU A 42 40.92 6.46 -11.17
CA GLU A 42 40.45 7.77 -10.59
C GLU A 42 39.37 8.50 -11.44
N ASP A 43 38.33 9.19 -10.97
CA ASP A 43 37.70 9.62 -9.71
C ASP A 43 36.31 10.24 -10.14
N GLN A 44 35.46 10.58 -9.17
CA GLN A 44 34.34 11.55 -9.24
C GLN A 44 32.94 11.16 -9.76
N SER A 45 32.03 11.09 -8.77
CA SER A 45 30.77 11.84 -8.59
C SER A 45 29.87 12.20 -9.79
N ASP A 46 28.56 12.10 -9.48
CA ASP A 46 27.40 12.65 -10.19
C ASP A 46 26.75 11.76 -11.25
N ILE A 47 25.80 10.92 -10.80
CA ILE A 47 24.77 10.34 -11.66
C ILE A 47 23.49 11.16 -11.47
N GLN A 48 23.40 12.28 -12.19
CA GLN A 48 22.14 12.94 -12.52
C GLN A 48 21.90 12.76 -14.03
N ASP A 49 20.67 12.39 -14.36
CA ASP A 49 20.05 12.41 -15.69
C ASP A 49 20.71 11.58 -16.80
N MET A 50 20.33 10.29 -16.88
CA MET A 50 20.39 9.58 -18.16
C MET A 50 19.10 9.83 -18.93
N ASP A 51 19.21 10.76 -19.87
CA ASP A 51 18.27 11.03 -20.94
C ASP A 51 17.78 9.75 -21.64
N ILE A 52 16.47 9.60 -21.65
CA ILE A 52 15.71 8.65 -22.46
C ILE A 52 15.73 9.18 -23.90
N ASP A 53 16.83 9.04 -24.64
CA ASP A 53 16.82 9.34 -26.09
C ASP A 53 17.73 8.44 -26.95
N MET A 54 18.07 7.24 -26.47
CA MET A 54 18.78 6.25 -27.28
C MET A 54 17.83 5.13 -27.76
N LEU A 55 16.67 5.53 -28.28
CA LEU A 55 15.60 4.64 -28.74
C LEU A 55 15.52 4.50 -30.27
N SER A 56 16.52 4.96 -31.03
CA SER A 56 16.37 5.14 -32.48
C SER A 56 17.52 4.66 -33.38
N LYS A 57 18.36 3.71 -32.93
CA LYS A 57 19.28 3.02 -33.87
C LYS A 57 19.32 1.51 -33.69
N GLU A 58 18.69 0.86 -34.66
CA GLU A 58 18.89 -0.50 -35.18
C GLU A 58 19.36 -1.55 -34.16
N ALA A 59 18.36 -2.30 -33.69
CA ALA A 59 18.54 -3.54 -32.96
C ALA A 59 19.22 -4.60 -33.84
N GLU A 60 20.54 -4.69 -33.75
CA GLU A 60 21.21 -5.98 -33.86
C GLU A 60 20.91 -6.76 -32.57
N GLU A 61 20.00 -7.73 -32.65
CA GLU A 61 19.68 -8.68 -31.59
C GLU A 61 20.90 -9.58 -31.30
N THR A 62 21.87 -9.06 -30.56
CA THR A 62 22.85 -9.91 -29.90
C THR A 62 22.24 -10.45 -28.60
N PRO A 63 22.51 -11.71 -28.22
CA PRO A 63 22.00 -12.29 -26.96
C PRO A 63 22.47 -11.54 -25.70
N GLN A 64 23.42 -10.62 -25.83
CA GLN A 64 23.85 -9.76 -24.73
C GLN A 64 22.93 -8.54 -24.52
N THR A 65 22.36 -7.99 -25.59
CA THR A 65 21.40 -6.87 -25.49
C THR A 65 20.09 -7.32 -24.83
N SER A 66 19.63 -8.54 -25.09
CA SER A 66 18.41 -9.09 -24.47
C SER A 66 18.59 -9.33 -22.96
N LEU A 67 19.73 -9.89 -22.54
CA LEU A 67 20.05 -10.11 -21.11
C LEU A 67 20.23 -8.79 -20.36
N HIS A 68 20.84 -7.78 -20.98
CA HIS A 68 20.97 -6.46 -20.36
C HIS A 68 19.59 -5.80 -20.15
N MET A 69 18.69 -5.93 -21.13
CA MET A 69 17.32 -5.42 -21.05
C MET A 69 16.51 -6.13 -19.96
N GLU A 70 16.70 -7.44 -19.79
CA GLU A 70 16.06 -8.25 -18.75
C GLU A 70 16.57 -7.90 -17.35
N LEU A 71 17.88 -7.72 -17.18
CA LEU A 71 18.45 -7.22 -15.92
C LEU A 71 17.94 -5.83 -15.56
N THR A 72 17.83 -4.94 -16.55
CA THR A 72 17.34 -3.58 -16.31
C THR A 72 15.88 -3.61 -15.85
N LYS A 73 15.04 -4.45 -16.47
CA LYS A 73 13.64 -4.66 -16.05
C LYS A 73 13.56 -5.20 -14.63
N LEU A 74 14.38 -6.18 -14.28
CA LEU A 74 14.41 -6.75 -12.93
C LEU A 74 14.89 -5.74 -11.88
N GLN A 75 15.89 -4.90 -12.20
CA GLN A 75 16.35 -3.84 -11.30
C GLN A 75 15.27 -2.77 -11.05
N ILE A 76 14.54 -2.36 -12.09
CA ILE A 76 13.40 -1.43 -11.95
C ILE A 76 12.30 -2.07 -11.10
N THR A 77 12.02 -3.35 -11.33
CA THR A 77 11.01 -4.11 -10.59
C THR A 77 11.38 -4.24 -9.11
N ARG A 78 12.64 -4.54 -8.80
CA ARG A 78 13.16 -4.55 -7.43
C ARG A 78 12.99 -3.18 -6.76
N ARG A 79 13.38 -2.10 -7.46
CA ARG A 79 13.24 -0.74 -6.93
C ARG A 79 11.77 -0.40 -6.65
N TYR A 80 10.86 -0.75 -7.56
CA TYR A 80 9.43 -0.56 -7.38
C TYR A 80 8.91 -1.28 -6.13
N TYR A 81 9.27 -2.55 -5.91
CA TYR A 81 8.88 -3.28 -4.71
C TYR A 81 9.51 -2.70 -3.44
N THR A 82 10.77 -2.27 -3.51
CA THR A 82 11.46 -1.65 -2.36
C THR A 82 10.77 -0.34 -1.95
N ASP A 83 10.47 0.51 -2.92
CA ASP A 83 9.79 1.79 -2.70
C ASP A 83 8.37 1.56 -2.17
N ALA A 84 7.66 0.54 -2.68
CA ALA A 84 6.33 0.17 -2.20
C ALA A 84 6.36 -0.31 -0.74
N VAL A 85 7.30 -1.18 -0.36
CA VAL A 85 7.46 -1.63 1.03
C VAL A 85 7.81 -0.45 1.96
N CYS A 86 8.68 0.46 1.52
CA CYS A 86 9.01 1.67 2.28
C CYS A 86 7.77 2.57 2.49
N PHE A 87 6.98 2.77 1.44
CA PHE A 87 5.73 3.54 1.51
C PHE A 87 4.72 2.93 2.49
N ILE A 88 4.56 1.61 2.46
CA ILE A 88 3.69 0.88 3.39
C ILE A 88 4.14 1.09 4.85
N HIS A 89 5.45 0.98 5.11
CA HIS A 89 6.01 1.21 6.45
C HIS A 89 5.81 2.66 6.94
N GLN A 90 5.97 3.64 6.05
CA GLN A 90 5.72 5.05 6.36
C GLN A 90 4.25 5.28 6.75
N ILE A 91 3.31 4.70 5.99
CA ILE A 91 1.88 4.78 6.32
C ILE A 91 1.58 4.10 7.64
N HIS A 92 2.09 2.89 7.87
CA HIS A 92 1.91 2.16 9.13
C HIS A 92 2.35 3.00 10.34
N THR A 93 3.46 3.72 10.23
CA THR A 93 3.93 4.62 11.28
C THR A 93 3.00 5.82 11.48
N ALA A 94 2.48 6.39 10.38
CA ALA A 94 1.55 7.52 10.42
C ALA A 94 0.16 7.18 10.98
N ILE A 95 -0.30 5.92 10.86
CA ILE A 95 -1.61 5.48 11.35
C ILE A 95 -1.78 5.73 12.84
N LEU A 96 -0.72 5.57 13.65
CA LEU A 96 -0.78 5.85 15.08
C LEU A 96 -1.12 7.32 15.36
N THR A 97 -0.52 8.25 14.61
CA THR A 97 -0.83 9.68 14.70
C THR A 97 -2.25 9.97 14.22
N LEU A 98 -2.70 9.33 13.13
CA LEU A 98 -4.06 9.49 12.61
C LEU A 98 -5.11 8.99 13.60
N CYS A 99 -4.82 7.91 14.34
CA CYS A 99 -5.66 7.43 15.44
C CYS A 99 -5.77 8.47 16.58
N GLN A 100 -4.73 9.28 16.82
CA GLN A 100 -4.79 10.38 17.78
C GLN A 100 -5.63 11.54 17.26
N LEU A 101 -5.58 11.84 15.96
CA LEU A 101 -6.40 12.90 15.35
C LEU A 101 -7.91 12.64 15.44
N LEU A 102 -8.33 11.37 15.50
CA LEU A 102 -9.73 11.01 15.72
C LEU A 102 -10.29 11.53 17.06
N VAL A 103 -9.42 11.75 18.06
CA VAL A 103 -9.80 12.26 19.38
C VAL A 103 -9.39 13.74 19.54
N SER A 104 -9.03 14.40 18.44
CA SER A 104 -8.70 15.83 18.45
C SER A 104 -9.91 16.68 18.81
N MET A 105 -9.67 17.93 19.20
CA MET A 105 -10.71 18.95 19.40
C MET A 105 -11.11 19.65 18.10
N ILE A 106 -10.36 19.42 17.01
CA ILE A 106 -10.55 20.10 15.73
C ILE A 106 -11.41 19.26 14.81
N LYS A 107 -12.61 19.75 14.48
CA LYS A 107 -13.55 19.07 13.58
C LYS A 107 -12.92 18.66 12.25
N SER A 108 -12.14 19.56 11.64
CA SER A 108 -11.52 19.30 10.33
C SER A 108 -10.57 18.10 10.38
N GLU A 109 -9.77 17.98 11.44
CA GLU A 109 -8.83 16.87 11.60
C GLU A 109 -9.55 15.53 11.75
N ILE A 110 -10.65 15.52 12.52
CA ILE A 110 -11.47 14.31 12.69
C ILE A 110 -12.07 13.88 11.35
N LEU A 111 -12.63 14.81 10.58
CA LEU A 111 -13.24 14.50 9.28
C LEU A 111 -12.23 13.95 8.27
N GLU A 112 -11.05 14.57 8.18
CA GLU A 112 -9.97 14.07 7.31
C GLU A 112 -9.45 12.71 7.77
N ALA A 113 -9.32 12.48 9.08
CA ALA A 113 -8.94 11.19 9.62
C ALA A 113 -9.99 10.10 9.31
N ILE A 114 -11.29 10.41 9.40
CA ILE A 114 -12.37 9.51 9.00
C ILE A 114 -12.22 9.11 7.53
N ASP A 115 -12.02 10.07 6.64
CA ASP A 115 -11.90 9.82 5.20
C ASP A 115 -10.64 9.01 4.86
N PHE A 116 -9.54 9.25 5.58
CA PHE A 116 -8.33 8.44 5.49
C PHE A 116 -8.62 6.98 5.87
N PHE A 117 -9.24 6.71 7.02
CA PHE A 117 -9.46 5.33 7.48
C PHE A 117 -10.42 4.54 6.60
N VAL A 118 -11.44 5.19 6.03
CA VAL A 118 -12.34 4.57 5.04
C VAL A 118 -11.54 4.14 3.80
N THR A 119 -10.65 5.01 3.33
CA THR A 119 -9.78 4.74 2.19
C THR A 119 -8.80 3.62 2.52
N ALA A 120 -8.12 3.68 3.66
CA ALA A 120 -7.18 2.67 4.13
C ALA A 120 -7.83 1.28 4.29
N TYR A 121 -9.07 1.21 4.79
CA TYR A 121 -9.82 -0.03 4.89
C TYR A 121 -10.20 -0.58 3.52
N THR A 122 -10.55 0.29 2.56
CA THR A 122 -10.84 -0.11 1.17
C THR A 122 -9.61 -0.75 0.50
N TYR A 123 -8.41 -0.28 0.83
CA TYR A 123 -7.14 -0.89 0.40
C TYR A 123 -6.71 -2.10 1.23
N LYS A 124 -7.51 -2.51 2.23
CA LYS A 124 -7.23 -3.62 3.14
C LYS A 124 -5.89 -3.50 3.88
N MET A 125 -5.55 -2.29 4.35
CA MET A 125 -4.38 -2.09 5.21
C MET A 125 -4.59 -2.73 6.58
N GLU A 126 -3.54 -3.36 7.12
CA GLU A 126 -3.59 -4.19 8.34
C GLU A 126 -4.06 -3.39 9.57
N PHE A 127 -3.60 -2.15 9.73
CA PHE A 127 -3.98 -1.30 10.87
C PHE A 127 -5.25 -0.45 10.67
N ALA A 128 -5.90 -0.51 9.50
CA ALA A 128 -7.11 0.27 9.26
C ALA A 128 -8.28 -0.17 10.16
N GLY A 129 -8.33 -1.45 10.54
CA GLY A 129 -9.38 -1.98 11.41
C GLY A 129 -9.39 -1.37 12.82
N GLU A 130 -8.22 -1.08 13.40
CA GLU A 130 -8.13 -0.43 14.71
C GLU A 130 -8.64 1.02 14.68
N GLY A 131 -8.28 1.75 13.62
CA GLY A 131 -8.78 3.11 13.39
C GLY A 131 -10.29 3.13 13.20
N LEU A 132 -10.85 2.16 12.48
CA LEU A 132 -12.29 2.02 12.30
C LEU A 132 -13.01 1.81 13.63
N LYS A 133 -12.50 0.90 14.49
CA LYS A 133 -13.05 0.66 15.83
C LYS A 133 -13.03 1.94 16.69
N LYS A 134 -11.94 2.69 16.67
CA LYS A 134 -11.85 4.00 17.35
C LYS A 134 -12.85 5.00 16.80
N MET A 135 -13.06 5.05 15.49
CA MET A 135 -14.06 5.89 14.85
C MET A 135 -15.48 5.55 15.31
N LEU A 136 -15.80 4.26 15.52
CA LEU A 136 -17.13 3.85 15.96
C LEU A 136 -17.50 4.49 17.30
N HIS A 137 -16.55 4.60 18.22
CA HIS A 137 -16.77 5.26 19.50
C HIS A 137 -17.06 6.76 19.41
N LEU A 138 -16.77 7.41 18.27
CA LEU A 138 -17.12 8.82 18.06
C LEU A 138 -18.64 9.04 18.01
N ILE A 139 -19.45 7.99 17.88
CA ILE A 139 -20.91 8.08 17.96
C ILE A 139 -21.38 8.73 19.27
N TRP A 140 -20.64 8.49 20.37
CA TRP A 140 -20.92 9.00 21.72
C TRP A 140 -20.50 10.45 21.93
N THR A 141 -19.87 11.08 20.93
CA THR A 141 -19.46 12.49 21.04
C THR A 141 -20.70 13.37 21.20
N LYS A 142 -20.65 14.30 22.15
CA LYS A 142 -21.80 15.11 22.57
C LYS A 142 -22.27 16.02 21.44
N ASP A 143 -23.57 15.97 21.11
CA ASP A 143 -24.22 16.77 20.05
C ASP A 143 -24.39 18.27 20.38
N ASN A 144 -23.69 18.77 21.39
CA ASN A 144 -23.94 20.12 21.91
C ASN A 144 -23.57 21.22 20.92
N ASN A 145 -22.69 20.95 19.95
CA ASN A 145 -22.31 21.86 18.88
C ASN A 145 -22.70 21.28 17.51
N ASP A 146 -22.96 22.16 16.53
CA ASP A 146 -23.19 21.79 15.12
C ASP A 146 -22.03 20.96 14.53
N GLU A 147 -20.86 21.03 15.16
CA GLU A 147 -19.70 20.22 14.87
C GLU A 147 -19.90 18.72 15.14
N GLY A 148 -20.47 18.35 16.29
CA GLY A 148 -20.72 16.96 16.66
C GLY A 148 -21.71 16.26 15.72
N LYS A 149 -22.74 17.00 15.28
CA LYS A 149 -23.70 16.53 14.28
C LYS A 149 -23.04 16.25 12.93
N GLY A 150 -22.10 17.11 12.52
CA GLY A 150 -21.33 16.93 11.29
C GLY A 150 -20.46 15.67 11.31
N ILE A 151 -19.79 15.42 12.45
CA ILE A 151 -18.93 14.25 12.63
C ILE A 151 -19.77 12.97 12.62
N ARG A 152 -20.86 12.92 13.39
CA ARG A 152 -21.76 11.75 13.42
C ARG A 152 -22.36 11.46 12.05
N LYS A 153 -22.83 12.49 11.33
CA LYS A 153 -23.38 12.32 9.99
C LYS A 153 -22.35 11.72 9.03
N ARG A 154 -21.10 12.24 9.05
CA ARG A 154 -20.02 11.71 8.22
C ARG A 154 -19.67 10.28 8.59
N LEU A 155 -19.59 9.97 9.89
CA LEU A 155 -19.34 8.62 10.38
C LEU A 155 -20.37 7.61 9.87
N ILE A 156 -21.67 7.94 9.98
CA ILE A 156 -22.77 7.07 9.50
C ILE A 156 -22.68 6.86 7.99
N GLU A 157 -22.41 7.93 7.22
CA GLU A 157 -22.26 7.84 5.76
C GLU A 157 -21.10 6.92 5.38
N SER A 158 -19.95 7.07 6.05
CA SER A 158 -18.77 6.25 5.84
C SER A 158 -19.01 4.77 6.15
N TYR A 159 -19.63 4.45 7.29
CA TYR A 159 -19.96 3.07 7.65
C TYR A 159 -21.02 2.46 6.73
N ARG A 160 -22.00 3.26 6.29
CA ARG A 160 -22.98 2.83 5.28
C ARG A 160 -22.30 2.47 3.98
N LYS A 161 -21.39 3.31 3.49
CA LYS A 161 -20.63 3.05 2.26
C LYS A 161 -19.73 1.82 2.37
N LEU A 162 -19.23 1.52 3.56
CA LEU A 162 -18.30 0.41 3.73
C LEU A 162 -18.99 -0.96 3.87
N TYR A 163 -20.10 -1.02 4.59
CA TYR A 163 -20.74 -2.29 4.94
C TYR A 163 -22.09 -2.54 4.24
N PHE A 164 -22.75 -1.48 3.75
CA PHE A 164 -24.11 -1.52 3.22
C PHE A 164 -24.21 -1.02 1.77
N ASP A 165 -23.09 -0.76 1.09
CA ASP A 165 -23.12 -0.33 -0.29
C ASP A 165 -23.43 -1.50 -1.22
N PHE A 166 -24.32 -1.24 -2.17
CA PHE A 166 -24.84 -2.26 -3.08
C PHE A 166 -24.06 -2.21 -4.39
N ASP A 167 -23.54 -3.35 -4.83
CA ASP A 167 -22.98 -3.43 -6.17
C ASP A 167 -24.12 -3.67 -7.17
N ILE A 168 -24.44 -2.64 -7.96
CA ILE A 168 -25.53 -2.67 -8.95
C ILE A 168 -25.29 -3.76 -10.03
N SER A 169 -24.04 -4.22 -10.20
CA SER A 169 -23.70 -5.28 -11.15
C SER A 169 -24.07 -6.69 -10.67
N ILE A 170 -24.40 -6.85 -9.38
CA ILE A 170 -24.68 -8.12 -8.73
C ILE A 170 -26.19 -8.30 -8.53
N PHE A 171 -26.67 -9.55 -8.61
CA PHE A 171 -28.07 -9.88 -8.35
C PHE A 171 -28.47 -9.54 -6.90
N ASP A 172 -29.69 -9.03 -6.70
CA ASP A 172 -30.17 -8.54 -5.41
C ASP A 172 -29.97 -9.54 -4.25
N LYS A 173 -30.19 -10.84 -4.47
CA LYS A 173 -29.99 -11.86 -3.42
C LYS A 173 -28.53 -12.01 -2.99
N GLU A 174 -27.60 -11.88 -3.94
CA GLU A 174 -26.17 -12.01 -3.65
C GLU A 174 -25.65 -10.76 -2.93
N ASN A 175 -26.13 -9.57 -3.31
CA ASN A 175 -25.86 -8.34 -2.54
C ASN A 175 -26.36 -8.44 -1.10
N VAL A 176 -27.58 -8.92 -0.88
CA VAL A 176 -28.12 -9.13 0.47
C VAL A 176 -27.25 -10.12 1.25
N TYR A 177 -26.77 -11.19 0.60
CA TYR A 177 -25.87 -12.16 1.23
C TYR A 177 -24.53 -11.51 1.64
N ILE A 178 -23.91 -10.71 0.76
CA ILE A 178 -22.66 -9.99 1.05
C ILE A 178 -22.83 -9.01 2.21
N ILE A 179 -23.89 -8.20 2.19
CA ILE A 179 -24.19 -7.24 3.28
C ILE A 179 -24.43 -7.99 4.59
N THR A 180 -25.21 -9.07 4.55
CA THR A 180 -25.48 -9.89 5.74
C THR A 180 -24.18 -10.49 6.30
N ARG A 181 -23.30 -11.01 5.44
CA ARG A 181 -21.99 -11.54 5.84
C ARG A 181 -21.10 -10.45 6.43
N ASN A 182 -21.08 -9.27 5.83
CA ASN A 182 -20.33 -8.11 6.31
C ASN A 182 -20.81 -7.68 7.70
N LEU A 183 -22.12 -7.61 7.91
CA LEU A 183 -22.71 -7.28 9.20
C LEU A 183 -22.40 -8.35 10.25
N ILE A 184 -22.55 -9.63 9.92
CA ILE A 184 -22.20 -10.74 10.81
C ILE A 184 -20.70 -10.66 11.18
N SER A 185 -19.83 -10.39 10.21
CA SER A 185 -18.39 -10.27 10.44
C SER A 185 -18.04 -9.07 11.33
N LEU A 186 -18.79 -7.97 11.21
CA LEU A 186 -18.66 -6.80 12.07
C LEU A 186 -19.06 -7.14 13.51
N MET A 187 -20.15 -7.88 13.70
CA MET A 187 -20.65 -8.30 15.02
C MET A 187 -19.72 -9.30 15.72
N PHE A 188 -19.17 -10.28 14.99
CA PHE A 188 -18.30 -11.29 15.60
C PHE A 188 -16.95 -10.73 16.07
N ASN A 189 -16.44 -9.69 15.40
CA ASN A 189 -15.16 -9.08 15.72
C ASN A 189 -15.28 -7.86 16.65
N ALA A 190 -16.50 -7.54 17.09
CA ALA A 190 -16.80 -6.42 17.95
C ALA A 190 -16.61 -6.74 19.44
N THR A 191 -16.03 -5.80 20.19
CA THR A 191 -16.02 -5.84 21.66
C THR A 191 -17.38 -5.45 22.23
N LEU A 192 -17.65 -5.70 23.51
CA LEU A 192 -18.92 -5.32 24.15
C LEU A 192 -19.21 -3.81 24.02
N ALA A 193 -18.18 -2.97 24.15
CA ALA A 193 -18.32 -1.53 24.00
C ALA A 193 -18.60 -1.12 22.54
N GLU A 194 -18.02 -1.83 21.57
CA GLU A 194 -18.28 -1.64 20.14
C GLU A 194 -19.71 -2.10 19.79
N LEU A 195 -20.17 -3.20 20.39
CA LEU A 195 -21.53 -3.72 20.22
C LEU A 195 -22.57 -2.70 20.72
N THR A 196 -22.37 -2.10 21.89
CA THR A 196 -23.24 -1.01 22.40
C THR A 196 -23.17 0.24 21.53
N SER A 197 -22.02 0.51 20.88
CA SER A 197 -21.88 1.64 19.95
C SER A 197 -22.56 1.38 18.60
N LEU A 198 -22.81 0.11 18.28
CA LEU A 198 -23.34 -0.35 17.00
C LEU A 198 -24.85 -0.63 17.05
N GLU A 199 -25.38 -0.98 18.23
CA GLU A 199 -26.82 -1.02 18.56
C GLU A 199 -27.48 0.37 18.43
#